data_AF-A0A9X1F2U6-F1
#
_entry.id   AF-A0A9X1F2U6-F1
#
_cell.length_a   1.000
_cell.length_b   1.000
_cell.length_c   1.000
_cell.angle_alpha   90.00
_cell.angle_beta   90.00
_cell.angle_gamma   90.00
#
_symmetry.space_group_name_H-M   'P 1'
#
loop_
_entity.id
_entity.type
_entity.pdbx_description
1 polymer ?
#
loop_
_entity_poly.entity_id
_entity_poly.type
_entity_poly.pdbx_seq_one_letter_code
_entity_poly.pdbx_strand_id
1 'polypeptide(L)'
;MPMFSIALAPLLALQAAGQTPVAIKNDAPETWTVEYPRIITPFIQDYRRCLNVVNRMVSGKANLEEQHRSDIPRCADTSSAAQAEANRVLANRGELEDYAPEDVAEVFEHIGRIHIARGADLDAQFVNRMASAERAETEYNETKPKGLIMDLLDASVVKSALDQSEKNKEDAAK
;
A
#
# COMPACT_ATOMS: atom_id res chain seq x y z
N MET A 1 9.31 58.91 5.67
CA MET A 1 8.88 57.71 6.40
C MET A 1 7.76 57.08 5.60
N PRO A 2 8.08 56.06 4.79
CA PRO A 2 7.81 54.68 5.23
C PRO A 2 8.85 53.68 4.72
N MET A 3 8.91 52.49 5.32
CA MET A 3 9.26 51.17 4.72
C MET A 3 9.78 50.26 5.83
N PHE A 4 8.86 49.57 6.50
CA PHE A 4 9.16 48.27 7.11
C PHE A 4 8.83 47.22 6.06
N SER A 5 9.83 46.85 5.25
CA SER A 5 9.76 45.64 4.42
C SER A 5 10.08 44.44 5.30
N ILE A 6 9.05 43.83 5.88
CA ILE A 6 9.16 42.48 6.46
C ILE A 6 9.21 41.52 5.27
N ALA A 7 10.42 41.06 4.94
CA ALA A 7 10.63 39.96 4.01
C ALA A 7 10.13 38.67 4.68
N LEU A 8 8.88 38.30 4.39
CA LEU A 8 8.31 37.02 4.75
C LEU A 8 8.89 35.96 3.80
N ALA A 9 9.88 35.20 4.27
CA ALA A 9 10.44 34.07 3.54
C ALA A 9 9.34 33.02 3.23
N PRO A 10 9.24 32.49 2.01
CA PRO A 10 8.30 31.41 1.71
C PRO A 10 8.92 30.08 2.18
N LEU A 11 8.72 29.72 3.44
CA LEU A 11 9.00 28.39 4.01
C LEU A 11 7.98 27.32 3.57
N LEU A 12 7.37 27.47 2.38
CA LEU A 12 6.30 26.59 1.87
C LEU A 12 6.76 25.53 0.86
N ALA A 13 8.06 25.41 0.59
CA ALA A 13 8.58 24.44 -0.38
C ALA A 13 8.86 23.03 0.19
N LEU A 14 8.52 22.73 1.45
CA LEU A 14 8.81 21.42 2.07
C LEU A 14 7.59 20.52 2.31
N GLN A 15 6.44 20.81 1.69
CA GLN A 15 5.25 19.97 1.79
C GLN A 15 4.93 19.15 0.52
N ALA A 16 5.82 19.13 -0.48
CA ALA A 16 5.54 18.50 -1.78
C ALA A 16 6.35 17.23 -2.05
N ALA A 17 6.49 16.33 -1.07
CA ALA A 17 6.91 14.95 -1.31
C ALA A 17 6.12 13.92 -0.47
N GLY A 18 4.98 14.32 0.09
CA GLY A 18 3.99 13.40 0.62
C GLY A 18 3.04 12.99 -0.49
N GLN A 19 3.52 12.25 -1.50
CA GLN A 19 2.60 11.52 -2.36
C GLN A 19 1.92 10.49 -1.47
N THR A 20 0.74 10.85 -0.96
CA THR A 20 -0.19 9.87 -0.40
C THR A 20 -0.30 8.73 -1.41
N PRO A 21 -0.25 7.46 -0.98
CA PRO A 21 -0.38 6.34 -1.90
C PRO A 21 -1.77 6.38 -2.53
N VAL A 22 -1.90 7.07 -3.66
CA VAL A 22 -3.07 6.98 -4.51
C VAL A 22 -2.98 5.60 -5.14
N ALA A 23 -3.96 4.76 -4.83
CA ALA A 23 -4.14 3.49 -5.52
C ALA A 23 -4.21 3.79 -7.01
N ILE A 24 -3.23 3.30 -7.77
CA ILE A 24 -3.27 3.41 -9.22
C ILE A 24 -4.42 2.51 -9.65
N LYS A 25 -5.46 3.10 -10.25
CA LYS A 25 -6.62 2.36 -10.73
C LYS A 25 -6.16 1.49 -11.90
N ASN A 26 -6.33 0.19 -11.78
CA ASN A 26 -5.99 -0.77 -12.83
C ASN A 26 -6.94 -0.59 -14.03
N ASP A 27 -6.37 -0.37 -15.22
CA ASP A 27 -7.07 -0.06 -16.48
C ASP A 27 -7.55 -1.32 -17.25
N ALA A 28 -7.59 -2.49 -16.62
CA ALA A 28 -8.34 -3.66 -17.10
C ALA A 28 -9.66 -3.82 -16.31
N PRO A 29 -10.70 -3.00 -16.61
CA PRO A 29 -11.94 -2.95 -15.82
C PRO A 29 -12.89 -4.14 -16.03
N GLU A 30 -12.69 -4.97 -17.05
CA GLU A 30 -13.75 -5.88 -17.54
C GLU A 30 -14.03 -7.12 -16.67
N THR A 31 -13.29 -7.34 -15.58
CA THR A 31 -13.46 -8.55 -14.73
C THR A 31 -13.45 -8.29 -13.21
N TRP A 32 -13.63 -7.04 -12.77
CA TRP A 32 -13.70 -6.69 -11.34
C TRP A 32 -15.13 -6.69 -10.78
N THR A 33 -16.11 -6.90 -11.65
CA THR A 33 -17.54 -6.87 -11.36
C THR A 33 -18.12 -8.26 -11.56
N VAL A 34 -18.85 -8.73 -10.55
CA VAL A 34 -19.62 -9.98 -10.64
C VAL A 34 -21.08 -9.60 -10.60
N GLU A 35 -21.83 -10.00 -11.62
CA GLU A 35 -23.27 -9.84 -11.68
C GLU A 35 -23.95 -11.03 -11.00
N TYR A 36 -24.98 -10.75 -10.23
CA TYR A 36 -25.78 -11.76 -9.54
C TYR A 36 -27.14 -11.19 -9.14
N PRO A 37 -28.15 -12.04 -8.90
CA PRO A 37 -29.46 -11.61 -8.43
C PRO A 37 -29.35 -10.75 -7.17
N ARG A 38 -30.05 -9.60 -7.16
CA ARG A 38 -29.99 -8.67 -6.02
C ARG A 38 -30.36 -9.35 -4.70
N ILE A 39 -31.26 -10.33 -4.74
CA ILE A 39 -31.74 -11.05 -3.56
C ILE A 39 -30.64 -11.79 -2.79
N ILE A 40 -29.59 -12.27 -3.46
CA ILE A 40 -28.49 -13.00 -2.81
C ILE A 40 -27.38 -12.08 -2.29
N THR A 41 -27.50 -10.76 -2.48
CA THR A 41 -26.53 -9.76 -2.03
C THR A 41 -26.10 -9.92 -0.56
N PRO A 42 -27.00 -10.17 0.41
CA PRO A 42 -26.60 -10.32 1.81
C PRO A 42 -25.59 -11.46 2.02
N PHE A 43 -25.78 -12.60 1.35
CA PHE A 43 -24.91 -13.77 1.46
C PHE A 43 -23.54 -13.54 0.83
N ILE A 44 -23.53 -12.82 -0.30
CA ILE A 44 -22.31 -12.34 -0.93
C ILE A 44 -21.53 -11.39 0.00
N GLN A 45 -22.24 -10.51 0.72
CA GLN A 45 -21.61 -9.59 1.67
C GLN A 45 -21.02 -10.33 2.88
N ASP A 46 -21.65 -11.39 3.36
CA ASP A 46 -21.11 -12.19 4.47
C ASP A 46 -19.79 -12.86 4.09
N TYR A 47 -19.72 -13.47 2.90
CA TYR A 47 -18.47 -14.03 2.40
C TYR A 47 -17.39 -12.95 2.19
N ARG A 48 -17.73 -11.84 1.54
CA ARG A 48 -16.80 -10.70 1.38
C ARG A 48 -16.33 -10.15 2.71
N ARG A 49 -17.18 -10.11 3.74
CA ARG A 49 -16.78 -9.68 5.09
C ARG A 49 -15.74 -10.63 5.65
N CYS A 50 -15.95 -11.94 5.57
CA CYS A 50 -14.94 -12.91 6.01
C CYS A 50 -13.59 -12.69 5.32
N LEU A 51 -13.59 -12.48 4.00
CA LEU A 51 -12.36 -12.25 3.23
C LEU A 51 -11.61 -10.97 3.66
N ASN A 52 -12.31 -9.94 4.13
CA ASN A 52 -11.73 -8.62 4.43
C ASN A 52 -11.42 -8.35 5.91
N VAL A 53 -11.78 -9.24 6.85
CA VAL A 53 -11.62 -9.00 8.30
C VAL A 53 -10.17 -9.06 8.80
N VAL A 54 -9.22 -9.47 7.95
CA VAL A 54 -7.85 -9.81 8.39
C VAL A 54 -6.89 -8.63 8.31
N ASN A 55 -6.10 -8.44 9.36
CA ASN A 55 -4.95 -7.55 9.34
C ASN A 55 -3.88 -8.10 8.40
N ARG A 56 -3.55 -7.34 7.35
CA ARG A 56 -2.48 -7.70 6.42
C ARG A 56 -1.13 -7.32 6.98
N MET A 57 -0.15 -8.18 6.81
CA MET A 57 1.23 -7.91 7.20
C MET A 57 1.98 -7.25 6.04
N VAL A 58 2.42 -6.00 6.23
CA VAL A 58 3.29 -5.31 5.29
C VAL A 58 4.74 -5.55 5.74
N SER A 59 5.42 -6.49 5.09
CA SER A 59 6.77 -6.95 5.47
C SER A 59 7.89 -6.37 4.59
N GLY A 60 7.59 -5.36 3.78
CA GLY A 60 8.52 -4.84 2.76
C GLY A 60 8.72 -5.79 1.58
N LYS A 61 7.85 -6.79 1.43
CA LYS A 61 7.83 -7.75 0.33
C LYS A 61 6.48 -7.70 -0.38
N ALA A 62 6.47 -7.99 -1.67
CA ALA A 62 5.27 -8.21 -2.47
C ALA A 62 4.75 -9.64 -2.20
N ASN A 63 3.94 -9.79 -1.14
CA ASN A 63 3.35 -11.08 -0.75
C ASN A 63 1.87 -10.95 -0.33
N LEU A 64 1.16 -9.91 -0.77
CA LEU A 64 -0.24 -9.71 -0.49
C LEU A 64 -1.12 -10.69 -1.27
N GLU A 65 -0.75 -11.10 -2.47
CA GLU A 65 -1.46 -12.15 -3.22
C GLU A 65 -1.53 -13.46 -2.41
N GLU A 66 -0.40 -13.86 -1.82
CA GLU A 66 -0.32 -15.06 -0.99
C GLU A 66 -1.20 -14.91 0.27
N GLN A 67 -1.16 -13.75 0.92
CA GLN A 67 -2.03 -13.46 2.06
C GLN A 67 -3.52 -13.53 1.67
N HIS A 68 -3.92 -13.00 0.50
CA HIS A 68 -5.29 -13.07 0.02
C HIS A 68 -5.69 -14.51 -0.37
N ARG A 69 -4.79 -15.27 -0.99
CA ARG A 69 -5.01 -16.70 -1.32
C ARG A 69 -5.23 -17.52 -0.06
N SER A 70 -4.54 -17.21 1.04
CA SER A 70 -4.72 -17.89 2.33
C SER A 70 -6.11 -17.66 2.96
N ASP A 71 -6.81 -16.59 2.58
CA ASP A 71 -8.16 -16.32 3.08
C ASP A 71 -9.22 -17.26 2.51
N ILE A 72 -9.01 -17.78 1.29
CA ILE A 72 -9.98 -18.64 0.62
C ILE A 72 -10.29 -19.90 1.46
N PRO A 73 -9.31 -20.72 1.87
CA PRO A 73 -9.60 -21.87 2.73
C PRO A 73 -10.06 -21.45 4.13
N ARG A 74 -9.58 -20.32 4.67
CA ARG A 74 -10.02 -19.81 5.98
C ARG A 74 -11.51 -19.45 6.00
N CYS A 75 -12.04 -18.95 4.89
CA CYS A 75 -13.43 -18.54 4.73
C CYS A 75 -14.32 -19.60 4.09
N ALA A 76 -13.83 -20.84 3.91
CA ALA A 76 -14.56 -21.91 3.24
C ALA A 76 -15.92 -22.19 3.89
N ASP A 77 -15.98 -22.32 5.22
CA ASP A 77 -17.24 -22.59 5.93
C ASP A 77 -18.26 -21.45 5.78
N THR A 78 -17.77 -20.20 5.81
CA THR A 78 -18.63 -19.02 5.59
C THR A 78 -19.16 -19.00 4.15
N SER A 79 -18.31 -19.33 3.18
CA SER A 79 -18.70 -19.43 1.78
C SER A 79 -19.77 -20.51 1.58
N SER A 80 -19.55 -21.72 2.11
CA SER A 80 -20.50 -22.84 2.00
C SER A 80 -21.84 -22.53 2.66
N ALA A 81 -21.83 -21.94 3.86
CA ALA A 81 -23.07 -21.56 4.55
C ALA A 81 -23.85 -20.47 3.77
N ALA A 82 -23.14 -19.47 3.26
CA ALA A 82 -23.75 -18.39 2.48
C ALA A 82 -24.31 -18.89 1.14
N GLN A 83 -23.63 -19.81 0.44
CA GLN A 83 -24.13 -20.44 -0.78
C GLN A 83 -25.40 -21.26 -0.53
N ALA A 84 -25.43 -22.05 0.55
CA ALA A 84 -26.60 -22.84 0.92
C ALA A 84 -27.83 -21.94 1.19
N GLU A 85 -27.62 -20.84 1.89
CA GLU A 85 -28.69 -19.89 2.19
C GLU A 85 -29.15 -19.12 0.94
N ALA A 86 -28.23 -18.70 0.08
CA ALA A 86 -28.53 -18.08 -1.21
C ALA A 86 -29.43 -18.99 -2.07
N ASN A 87 -29.05 -20.27 -2.19
CA ASN A 87 -29.83 -21.28 -2.91
C ASN A 87 -31.22 -21.47 -2.32
N ARG A 88 -31.35 -21.52 -0.98
CA ARG A 88 -32.65 -21.61 -0.31
C ARG A 88 -33.55 -20.41 -0.64
N VAL A 89 -32.99 -19.21 -0.65
CA VAL A 89 -33.73 -17.98 -0.93
C VAL A 89 -34.18 -17.89 -2.39
N LEU A 90 -33.34 -18.29 -3.34
CA LEU A 90 -33.70 -18.39 -4.75
C LEU A 90 -34.80 -19.45 -4.99
N ALA A 91 -34.66 -20.61 -4.35
CA ALA A 91 -35.67 -21.68 -4.39
C ALA A 91 -37.04 -21.22 -3.91
N ASN A 92 -37.09 -20.50 -2.78
CA ASN A 92 -38.34 -19.99 -2.22
C ASN A 92 -39.06 -18.98 -3.11
N ARG A 93 -38.35 -18.31 -4.04
CA ARG A 93 -38.94 -17.38 -5.00
C ARG A 93 -39.29 -18.01 -6.34
N GLY A 94 -38.92 -19.28 -6.56
CA GLY A 94 -39.07 -19.93 -7.86
C GLY A 94 -38.08 -19.43 -8.91
N GLU A 95 -36.97 -18.80 -8.51
CA GLU A 95 -35.96 -18.25 -9.44
C GLU A 95 -34.91 -19.31 -9.89
N LEU A 96 -35.10 -20.59 -9.53
CA LEU A 96 -34.15 -21.66 -9.86
C LEU A 96 -34.08 -22.01 -11.34
N GLU A 97 -35.10 -21.68 -12.14
CA GLU A 97 -35.05 -21.88 -13.59
C GLU A 97 -34.08 -20.89 -14.27
N ASP A 98 -33.89 -19.71 -13.68
CA ASP A 98 -33.00 -18.66 -14.18
C ASP A 98 -31.64 -18.63 -13.47
N TYR A 99 -31.52 -19.29 -12.32
CA TYR A 99 -30.31 -19.27 -11.49
C TYR A 99 -30.14 -20.55 -10.67
N ALA A 100 -29.32 -21.47 -11.20
CA ALA A 100 -29.09 -22.78 -10.63
C ALA A 100 -28.06 -22.73 -9.46
N PRO A 101 -28.00 -23.77 -8.62
CA PRO A 101 -27.00 -23.86 -7.56
C PRO A 101 -25.55 -23.75 -8.04
N GLU A 102 -25.27 -24.22 -9.25
CA GLU A 102 -23.98 -24.12 -9.92
C GLU A 102 -23.62 -22.66 -10.23
N ASP A 103 -24.59 -21.84 -10.65
CA ASP A 103 -24.40 -20.41 -10.92
C ASP A 103 -24.07 -19.64 -9.62
N VAL A 104 -24.74 -20.00 -8.53
CA VAL A 104 -24.41 -19.48 -7.19
C VAL A 104 -22.97 -19.84 -6.83
N ALA A 105 -22.56 -21.10 -7.00
CA ALA A 105 -21.21 -21.53 -6.69
C ALA A 105 -20.16 -20.76 -7.51
N GLU A 106 -20.41 -20.57 -8.81
CA GLU A 106 -19.52 -19.82 -9.71
C GLU A 106 -19.34 -18.37 -9.25
N VAL A 107 -20.41 -17.70 -8.80
CA VAL A 107 -20.31 -16.33 -8.28
C VAL A 107 -19.42 -16.24 -7.06
N PHE A 108 -19.53 -17.17 -6.11
CA PHE A 108 -18.68 -17.19 -4.93
C PHE A 108 -17.22 -17.50 -5.30
N GLU A 109 -16.99 -18.40 -6.25
CA GLU A 109 -15.65 -18.68 -6.76
C GLU A 109 -15.04 -17.44 -7.43
N HIS A 110 -15.82 -16.74 -8.27
CA HIS A 110 -15.39 -15.52 -8.94
C HIS A 110 -15.00 -14.43 -7.93
N ILE A 111 -15.79 -14.24 -6.87
CA ILE A 111 -15.44 -13.33 -5.78
C ILE A 111 -14.10 -13.71 -5.13
N GLY A 112 -13.85 -15.00 -4.93
CA GLY A 112 -12.56 -15.49 -4.44
C GLY A 112 -11.40 -15.16 -5.38
N ARG A 113 -11.58 -15.36 -6.69
CA ARG A 113 -10.58 -14.99 -7.71
C ARG A 113 -10.29 -13.49 -7.71
N ILE A 114 -11.33 -12.64 -7.65
CA ILE A 114 -11.17 -11.18 -7.54
C ILE A 114 -10.42 -10.80 -6.27
N HIS A 115 -10.69 -11.47 -5.16
CA HIS A 115 -9.96 -11.22 -3.90
C HIS A 115 -8.47 -11.49 -4.04
N ILE A 116 -8.08 -12.61 -4.67
CA ILE A 116 -6.66 -12.92 -4.94
C ILE A 116 -6.06 -11.91 -5.91
N ALA A 117 -6.76 -11.58 -6.99
CA ALA A 117 -6.30 -10.63 -8.00
C ALA A 117 -6.03 -9.24 -7.40
N ARG A 118 -6.82 -8.80 -6.41
CA ARG A 118 -6.56 -7.57 -5.65
C ARG A 118 -5.23 -7.64 -4.90
N GLY A 119 -4.90 -8.77 -4.29
CA GLY A 119 -3.61 -8.98 -3.66
C GLY A 119 -2.45 -8.89 -4.66
N ALA A 120 -2.59 -9.53 -5.83
CA ALA A 120 -1.60 -9.48 -6.90
C ALA A 120 -1.40 -8.06 -7.46
N ASP A 121 -2.48 -7.29 -7.61
CA ASP A 121 -2.41 -5.90 -8.05
C ASP A 121 -1.65 -5.02 -7.05
N LEU A 122 -1.89 -5.21 -5.75
CA LEU A 122 -1.15 -4.51 -4.70
C LEU A 122 0.34 -4.88 -4.68
N ASP A 123 0.66 -6.15 -4.95
CA ASP A 123 2.03 -6.63 -5.09
C ASP A 123 2.73 -6.00 -6.30
N ALA A 124 2.07 -5.91 -7.45
CA ALA A 124 2.58 -5.23 -8.63
C ALA A 124 2.82 -3.73 -8.36
N GLN A 125 1.87 -3.06 -7.68
CA GLN A 125 2.03 -1.66 -7.26
C GLN A 125 3.22 -1.47 -6.31
N PHE A 126 3.43 -2.40 -5.37
CA PHE A 126 4.57 -2.38 -4.46
C PHE A 126 5.89 -2.46 -5.23
N VAL A 127 6.04 -3.45 -6.12
CA VAL A 127 7.25 -3.63 -6.92
C VAL A 127 7.53 -2.40 -7.78
N ASN A 128 6.51 -1.87 -8.45
CA ASN A 128 6.65 -0.68 -9.29
C ASN A 128 7.12 0.55 -8.50
N ARG A 129 6.61 0.73 -7.27
CA ARG A 129 7.07 1.82 -6.40
C ARG A 129 8.52 1.63 -5.97
N MET A 130 8.92 0.43 -5.59
CA MET A 130 10.32 0.14 -5.21
C MET A 130 11.29 0.40 -6.36
N ALA A 131 10.99 -0.10 -7.56
CA ALA A 131 11.80 0.14 -8.75
C ALA A 131 11.86 1.62 -9.15
N SER A 132 10.80 2.39 -8.88
CA SER A 132 10.78 3.83 -9.14
C SER A 132 11.62 4.60 -8.12
N ALA A 133 11.60 4.19 -6.86
CA ALA A 133 12.44 4.78 -5.81
C ALA A 133 13.93 4.52 -6.08
N GLU A 134 14.30 3.31 -6.48
CA GLU A 134 15.68 2.95 -6.83
C GLU A 134 16.21 3.76 -8.03
N ARG A 135 15.38 3.97 -9.05
CA ARG A 135 15.73 4.83 -10.19
C ARG A 135 15.93 6.28 -9.77
N ALA A 136 15.05 6.83 -8.93
CA ALA A 136 15.17 8.20 -8.42
C ALA A 136 16.44 8.37 -7.55
N GLU A 137 16.77 7.37 -6.72
CA GLU A 137 18.00 7.37 -5.94
C GLU A 137 19.24 7.33 -6.83
N THR A 138 19.23 6.51 -7.88
CA THR A 138 20.32 6.43 -8.86
C THR A 138 20.51 7.77 -9.57
N GLU A 139 19.44 8.36 -10.10
CA GLU A 139 19.47 9.67 -10.76
C GLU A 139 19.99 10.76 -9.82
N TYR A 140 19.51 10.80 -8.57
CA TYR A 140 20.00 11.73 -7.56
C TYR A 140 21.51 11.54 -7.31
N ASN A 141 21.98 10.30 -7.18
CA ASN A 141 23.39 10.01 -6.93
C ASN A 141 24.32 10.31 -8.12
N GLU A 142 23.79 10.26 -9.34
CA GLU A 142 24.52 10.58 -10.58
C GLU A 142 24.56 12.10 -10.84
N THR A 143 23.43 12.79 -10.61
CA THR A 143 23.26 14.21 -10.90
C THR A 143 23.66 15.12 -9.75
N LYS A 144 23.77 14.60 -8.52
CA LYS A 144 24.27 15.39 -7.39
C LYS A 144 25.65 15.94 -7.72
N PRO A 145 25.92 17.23 -7.44
CA PRO A 145 27.22 17.81 -7.69
C PRO A 145 28.30 17.04 -6.90
N LYS A 146 29.14 16.29 -7.62
CA LYS A 146 30.31 15.60 -7.07
C LYS A 146 31.43 16.62 -6.92
N GLY A 147 31.31 17.46 -5.91
CA GLY A 147 32.30 18.49 -5.59
C GLY A 147 31.78 19.44 -4.52
N LEU A 148 32.47 19.44 -3.38
CA LEU A 148 32.26 20.37 -2.24
C LEU A 148 30.97 20.21 -1.41
N ILE A 149 30.45 18.99 -1.25
CA ILE A 149 29.93 18.66 0.08
C ILE A 149 31.10 18.02 0.82
N MET A 150 31.92 18.89 1.42
CA MET A 150 32.64 18.49 2.63
C MET A 150 31.55 17.94 3.54
N ASP A 151 31.62 16.65 3.89
CA ASP A 151 30.73 16.08 4.88
C ASP A 151 30.69 17.03 6.07
N LEU A 152 29.57 17.74 6.25
CA LEU A 152 29.31 18.58 7.42
C LEU A 152 29.25 17.72 8.70
N LEU A 153 29.32 16.40 8.53
CA LEU A 153 29.82 15.44 9.52
C LEU A 153 31.34 15.61 9.67
N ASP A 154 31.79 16.74 10.23
CA ASP A 154 33.01 16.81 11.07
C ASP A 154 33.54 18.22 11.30
N ALA A 155 32.91 19.29 10.78
CA ALA A 155 33.35 20.64 11.14
C ALA A 155 33.31 20.88 12.67
N SER A 156 32.38 20.23 13.39
CA SER A 156 32.34 20.24 14.86
C SER A 156 33.38 19.32 15.50
N VAL A 157 33.68 18.16 14.93
CA VAL A 157 34.66 17.19 15.45
C VAL A 157 36.09 17.70 15.23
N VAL A 158 36.38 18.25 14.05
CA VAL A 158 37.65 18.89 13.73
C VAL A 158 37.87 20.12 14.62
N LYS A 159 36.85 20.96 14.83
CA LYS A 159 36.95 22.08 15.77
C LYS A 159 37.18 21.61 17.21
N SER A 160 36.43 20.60 17.66
CA SER A 160 36.58 20.05 19.02
C SER A 160 37.98 19.46 19.23
N ALA A 161 38.54 18.77 18.23
CA ALA A 161 39.89 18.23 18.28
C ALA A 161 40.98 19.32 18.27
N LEU A 162 40.77 20.40 17.52
CA LEU A 162 41.67 21.56 17.51
C LEU A 162 41.64 22.31 18.84
N ASP A 163 40.46 22.58 19.38
CA ASP A 163 40.28 23.27 20.66
C ASP A 163 40.90 22.44 21.82
N GLN A 164 40.78 21.11 21.77
CA GLN A 164 41.41 20.21 22.75
C GLN A 164 42.95 20.21 22.63
N SER A 165 43.48 20.27 21.40
CA SER A 165 44.91 20.30 21.11
C SER A 165 45.58 21.60 21.59
N GLU A 166 44.91 22.73 21.39
CA GLU A 166 45.35 24.05 21.87
C GLU A 166 45.42 24.08 23.39
N LYS A 167 44.37 23.58 24.06
CA LYS A 167 44.32 23.51 25.53
C LYS A 167 45.44 22.63 26.12
N ASN A 168 45.71 21.47 25.52
CA ASN A 168 46.79 20.59 25.96
C ASN A 168 48.18 21.22 25.80
N LYS A 169 48.37 22.11 24.82
CA LYS A 169 49.62 22.86 24.64
C LYS A 169 49.78 23.98 25.67
N GLU A 170 48.69 24.67 26.02
CA GLU A 170 48.70 25.67 27.10
C GLU A 170 49.00 25.04 28.46
N ASP A 171 48.43 23.86 28.74
CA ASP A 171 48.65 23.14 30.00
C ASP A 171 50.07 22.55 30.10
N ALA A 172 50.71 22.22 28.97
CA ALA A 172 52.10 21.75 28.91
C ALA A 172 53.15 22.88 28.96
N ALA A 173 52.73 24.14 28.81
CA ALA A 173 53.59 25.32 28.85
C ALA A 173 53.61 26.03 30.22
N LYS A 174 52.88 25.50 31.22
CA LYS A 174 52.92 25.89 32.64
C LYS A 174 53.73 24.90 33.47
#